data_AF-A0A7Y1UQU1-F1
#
_entry.id   AF-A0A7Y1UQU1-F1
#
_cell.length_a   1.000
_cell.length_b   1.000
_cell.length_c   1.000
_cell.angle_alpha   90.00
_cell.angle_beta   90.00
_cell.angle_gamma   90.00
#
_symmetry.space_group_name_H-M   'P 1'
#
loop_
_entity.id
_entity.type
_entity.pdbx_description
1 polymer ?
#
loop_
_entity_poly.entity_id
_entity_poly.type
_entity_poly.pdbx_seq_one_letter_code
_entity_poly.pdbx_strand_id
1 'polypeptide(L)' 'MTDRQLIEAAYADLDLLNDARPAVERTMAALDAGTVRVAEKIDGEWTVNAWIKEAIFLYFRLSDLEPMEA' A
#
# COMPACT_ATOMS: atom_id res chain seq x y z
N MET A 1 3.11 13.61 8.22
CA MET A 1 3.73 12.75 7.20
C MET A 1 2.65 12.34 6.22
N THR A 2 2.97 12.22 4.93
CA THR A 2 2.02 11.70 3.93
C THR A 2 1.88 10.17 4.07
N ASP A 3 0.83 9.60 3.50
CA ASP A 3 0.62 8.14 3.52
C ASP A 3 1.81 7.39 2.91
N ARG A 4 2.35 7.91 1.81
CA ARG A 4 3.56 7.41 1.18
C ARG A 4 4.74 7.34 2.15
N GLN A 5 5.01 8.42 2.89
CA GLN A 5 6.14 8.45 3.83
C GLN A 5 5.99 7.45 4.97
N LEU A 6 4.76 7.25 5.46
CA LEU A 6 4.47 6.27 6.50
C LEU A 6 4.66 4.84 5.99
N ILE A 7 4.24 4.56 4.76
CA ILE A 7 4.40 3.25 4.12
C ILE A 7 5.88 2.94 3.85
N GLU A 8 6.61 3.87 3.24
CA GLU A 8 8.04 3.69 2.96
C GLU A 8 8.84 3.48 4.28
N ALA A 9 8.49 4.23 5.34
CA ALA A 9 9.10 4.05 6.66
C ALA A 9 8.76 2.68 7.27
N ALA A 10 7.49 2.27 7.25
CA ALA A 10 7.08 0.96 7.79
C ALA A 10 7.57 -0.23 6.97
N TYR A 11 7.80 -0.04 5.67
CA TYR A 11 8.41 -1.06 4.82
C TYR A 11 9.90 -1.24 5.13
N ALA A 12 10.61 -0.15 5.46
CA ALA A 12 12.00 -0.19 5.89
C ALA A 12 12.18 -0.72 7.33
N ASP A 13 11.23 -0.41 8.22
CA ASP A 13 11.24 -0.81 9.62
C ASP A 13 9.84 -1.24 10.08
N LEU A 14 9.68 -2.54 10.33
CA LEU A 14 8.39 -3.13 10.67
C LEU A 14 7.90 -2.80 12.08
N ASP A 15 8.76 -2.27 12.94
CA ASP A 15 8.33 -1.80 14.26
C ASP A 15 7.34 -0.63 14.11
N LEU A 16 7.40 0.09 12.98
CA LEU A 16 6.50 1.20 12.65
C LEU A 16 5.19 0.75 11.97
N LEU A 17 5.03 -0.55 11.68
CA LEU A 17 3.91 -1.05 10.88
C LEU A 17 2.54 -0.80 11.54
N ASN A 18 2.45 -0.91 12.87
CA ASN A 18 1.20 -0.65 13.57
C ASN A 18 0.77 0.83 13.44
N ASP A 19 1.72 1.77 13.48
CA ASP A 19 1.45 3.20 13.29
C ASP A 19 1.11 3.54 11.84
N ALA A 20 1.66 2.78 10.89
CA ALA A 20 1.38 2.93 9.46
C ALA A 20 0.09 2.22 9.00
N ARG A 21 -0.56 1.40 9.84
CA ARG A 21 -1.80 0.68 9.49
C ARG A 21 -2.86 1.58 8.82
N PRO A 22 -3.20 2.78 9.35
CA PRO A 22 -4.19 3.64 8.71
C PRO A 22 -3.76 4.13 7.32
N ALA A 23 -2.45 4.32 7.09
CA ALA A 23 -1.93 4.73 5.79
C ALA A 23 -1.98 3.58 4.77
N VAL A 24 -1.69 2.36 5.22
CA VAL A 24 -1.84 1.13 4.41
C VAL A 24 -3.31 0.96 4.01
N GLU A 25 -4.24 1.01 4.96
CA GLU A 25 -5.68 0.85 4.71
C GLU A 25 -6.22 1.91 3.75
N ARG A 26 -5.86 3.19 3.93
CA ARG A 26 -6.23 4.26 2.99
C ARG A 26 -5.69 4.02 1.58
N THR A 27 -4.47 3.54 1.47
CA THR A 27 -3.84 3.24 0.18
C THR A 27 -4.53 2.06 -0.51
N MET A 28 -4.90 1.02 0.24
CA MET A 28 -5.66 -0.11 -0.29
C MET A 28 -7.05 0.31 -0.76
N ALA A 29 -7.75 1.15 0.01
CA ALA A 29 -9.05 1.70 -0.40
C ALA A 29 -8.94 2.58 -1.65
N ALA A 30 -7.89 3.39 -1.75
CA ALA A 30 -7.60 4.19 -2.94
C ALA A 30 -7.28 3.33 -4.17
N LEU A 31 -6.55 2.23 -3.97
CA LEU A 31 -6.22 1.27 -5.03
C LEU A 31 -7.48 0.55 -5.53
N ASP A 32 -8.35 0.11 -4.62
CA ASP A 32 -9.64 -0.53 -4.93
C ASP A 32 -10.57 0.44 -5.68
N ALA A 33 -10.66 1.69 -5.24
CA ALA A 33 -11.40 2.75 -5.92
C ALA A 33 -10.76 3.18 -7.26
N GLY A 34 -9.55 2.71 -7.58
CA GLY A 34 -8.81 3.06 -8.78
C GLY A 34 -8.32 4.52 -8.83
N THR A 35 -8.32 5.23 -7.68
CA THR A 35 -7.82 6.62 -7.57
C THR A 35 -6.29 6.66 -7.54
N VAL A 36 -5.64 5.57 -7.14
CA VAL A 36 -4.21 5.35 -7.33
C VAL A 36 -3.98 4.05 -8.11
N ARG A 37 -2.85 3.96 -8.82
CA ARG A 37 -2.47 2.77 -9.58
C ARG A 37 -1.00 2.44 -9.36
N VAL A 38 -0.70 1.15 -9.26
CA VAL A 38 0.67 0.64 -9.11
C VAL A 38 1.57 1.05 -10.27
N ALA A 39 1.00 1.16 -11.47
CA ALA A 39 1.69 1.67 -12.64
C ALA A 39 0.74 2.58 -13.42
N GLU A 40 1.28 3.68 -13.93
CA GLU A 40 0.57 4.63 -14.76
C GLU A 40 1.46 5.14 -15.88
N LYS A 41 0.83 5.69 -16.93
CA LYS A 41 1.54 6.19 -18.10
C LYS A 41 1.77 7.70 -17.93
N ILE A 42 3.02 8.11 -17.74
CA ILE A 42 3.43 9.52 -17.63
C ILE A 42 4.23 9.84 -18.88
N ASP A 43 3.82 10.86 -19.63
CA ASP A 43 4.49 11.32 -20.86
C ASP A 43 4.77 10.21 -21.90
N GLY A 44 3.87 9.22 -21.97
CA GLY A 44 4.00 8.11 -22.91
C GLY A 44 4.78 6.90 -22.38
N GLU A 45 5.40 7.01 -21.20
CA GLU A 45 6.18 5.94 -20.57
C GLU A 45 5.48 5.37 -19.34
N TRP A 46 5.66 4.07 -19.10
CA TRP A 46 5.12 3.43 -17.90
C TRP A 46 6.01 3.74 -16.70
N THR A 47 5.45 4.43 -15.72
CA THR A 47 6.08 4.70 -14.43
C THR A 47 5.44 3.83 -13.35
N VAL A 48 6.26 3.27 -12.46
CA VAL A 48 5.82 2.41 -11.36
C VAL A 48 5.82 3.19 -10.05
N ASN A 49 4.67 3.23 -9.38
CA ASN A 49 4.51 3.73 -8.03
C ASN A 49 4.92 2.64 -7.03
N ALA A 50 6.22 2.50 -6.78
CA ALA A 50 6.78 1.41 -5.96
C ALA A 50 6.18 1.35 -4.54
N TRP A 51 5.97 2.49 -3.89
CA TRP A 51 5.38 2.59 -2.56
C TRP A 51 3.98 1.97 -2.45
N ILE A 52 3.20 1.92 -3.55
CA ILE A 52 1.89 1.25 -3.55
C ILE A 52 2.08 -0.27 -3.47
N LYS A 53 3.13 -0.82 -4.09
CA LYS A 53 3.47 -2.25 -3.94
C LYS A 53 3.91 -2.57 -2.51
N GLU A 54 4.68 -1.67 -1.90
CA GLU A 54 5.07 -1.79 -0.50
C GLU A 54 3.82 -1.80 0.40
N ALA A 55 2.85 -0.92 0.15
CA ALA A 55 1.56 -0.92 0.86
C ALA A 55 0.83 -2.27 0.74
N ILE A 56 0.81 -2.88 -0.44
CA ILE A 56 0.20 -4.21 -0.66
C ILE A 56 0.92 -5.29 0.19
N PHE A 57 2.25 -5.26 0.22
CA PHE A 57 3.01 -6.22 1.04
C PHE A 57 2.80 -6.00 2.53
N LEU A 58 2.71 -4.75 2.98
CA LEU A 58 2.40 -4.42 4.37
C LEU A 58 0.97 -4.84 4.72
N TYR A 59 0.00 -4.66 3.81
CA TYR A 59 -1.36 -5.12 3.99
C TYR A 59 -1.42 -6.63 4.23
N PHE A 60 -0.70 -7.43 3.43
CA PHE A 60 -0.63 -8.89 3.66
C PHE A 60 -0.03 -9.27 5.02
N ARG A 61 0.84 -8.45 5.61
CA ARG A 61 1.37 -8.69 6.96
C ARG A 61 0.40 -8.30 8.05
N LEU A 62 -0.48 -7.34 7.77
CA LEU A 62 -1.47 -6.82 8.70
C LEU A 62 -2.77 -7.62 8.71
N SER A 63 -3.04 -8.38 7.65
CA SER A 63 -4.23 -9.22 7.50
C SER A 63 -4.01 -10.62 8.06
N ASP A 64 -4.98 -11.10 8.81
CA ASP A 64 -5.03 -12.50 9.24
C ASP A 64 -5.58 -13.40 8.12
N LEU A 65 -5.25 -14.69 8.19
CA LEU A 65 -5.80 -15.69 7.29
C LEU A 65 -7.21 -16.09 7.75
N GLU A 66 -8.19 -15.93 6.87
CA GLU A 66 -9.58 -16.30 7.14
C GLU A 66 -10.12 -17.27 6.06
N PRO A 67 -10.98 -18.23 6.41
CA PRO A 67 -11.69 -19.05 5.43
C PRO A 67 -12.60 -18.18 4.56
N MET A 68 -12.53 -18.36 3.24
CA MET A 68 -13.45 -17.72 2.31
C MET A 68 -14.62 -18.66 2.03
N GLU A 69 -15.83 -18.28 2.42
CA GLU A 69 -17.05 -19.03 2.08
C GLU A 69 -17.50 -18.69 0.64
N ALA A 70 -18.12 -19.68 -0.02
CA ALA A 70 -18.51 -19.63 -1.42
C ALA A 70 -20.01 -19.31 -1.60
#